data_AF-A0A6A7Z210-F1
#
_entry.id   AF-A0A6A7Z210-F1
#
_cell.length_a   1.000
_cell.length_b   1.000
_cell.length_c   1.000
_cell.angle_alpha   90.00
_cell.angle_beta   90.00
_cell.angle_gamma   90.00
#
_symmetry.space_group_name_H-M   'P 1'
#
loop_
_entity.id
_entity.type
_entity.pdbx_description
1 polymer ?
#
loop_
_entity_poly.entity_id
_entity_poly.type
_entity_poly.pdbx_seq_one_letter_code
_entity_poly.pdbx_strand_id
1 'polypeptide(L)'
;ANRARGAYDLLKAYLMMARPEKADAAFLANVLGNAEPLRAGFSPGLWQGLSPNLWQFYGEQLAAHPEWRIEADPVLVAQARQVLLGQLGQRNAEANLYQKVLDAAAIHYPAMSLQQMVGDTEAHALFTTDYGVAGVFTRQAWEGHVREAIDEIAEARREEIDWVLSDKPGDIEADLTPDVLRERLTERYFQDYSNAWLEFLNSLRWQQANSLADVIDQLTMMSDVRQSPLIALMNTLAYQGQAGTRNQALADSLVKSAQKLMAKDKVPQIEQPLPGSSSPLDKTFGPLLALLGKDPEGKGDNDGLSLQAFLNRVTRVRLKLQHVSNAPDPQEMTQALAQTVFQGKSIDLTDTQSYGSLLAASLGAEWGVVGQTLFVQPLEQAWQRVLQPSAAGLNKQWQRAIVSDWQQAFASRYPFAITASDASLPMLGQMIRSDSGRIEQFLQRQLSGVLRKEGSRWVADPRYGQGLRLNPQFLDAINQLSHLADVLYTDGGMGLSFELQGKAASNVVQTTFILNGERHHYFNQREKWQRFNWPGRSNHPGASLSWTSIHTGERLFGDFQGTWGLIRLLEKSQITPLDDADSRYRMIIKAPDGLDLTWYLRTELGAGPMALLKLRNFTLPSQIFLSKGM
;
A
#
# COMPACT_ATOMS: atom_id res chain seq x y z
N ALA A 1 -0.05 34.16 28.44
CA ALA A 1 -0.97 34.92 27.55
C ALA A 1 -1.50 36.19 28.22
N ASN A 2 -2.43 36.14 29.19
CA ASN A 2 -3.08 37.35 29.74
C ASN A 2 -2.12 38.36 30.39
N ARG A 3 -1.10 37.90 31.12
CA ARG A 3 -0.06 38.79 31.70
C ARG A 3 0.80 39.49 30.64
N ALA A 4 1.05 38.83 29.51
CA ALA A 4 1.84 39.39 28.41
C ALA A 4 1.08 40.51 27.70
N ARG A 5 -0.22 40.29 27.44
CA ARG A 5 -1.10 41.28 26.83
C ARG A 5 -1.28 42.50 27.72
N GLY A 6 -1.50 42.31 29.03
CA GLY A 6 -1.55 43.42 29.98
C GLY A 6 -0.23 44.21 30.07
N ALA A 7 0.93 43.53 30.03
CA ALA A 7 2.22 44.19 30.00
C ALA A 7 2.47 44.98 28.70
N TYR A 8 2.03 44.43 27.56
CA TYR A 8 2.03 45.15 26.28
C TYR A 8 1.14 46.38 26.32
N ASP A 9 -0.09 46.25 26.83
CA ASP A 9 -1.04 47.37 26.90
C ASP A 9 -0.49 48.52 27.78
N LEU A 10 0.14 48.17 28.90
CA LEU A 10 0.84 49.13 29.76
C LEU A 10 2.02 49.82 29.06
N LEU A 11 2.86 49.07 28.32
CA LEU A 11 3.97 49.65 27.55
C LEU A 11 3.45 50.57 26.44
N LYS A 12 2.40 50.16 25.72
CA LYS A 12 1.74 50.96 24.68
C LYS A 12 1.20 52.27 25.28
N ALA A 13 0.48 52.20 26.40
CA ALA A 13 -0.02 53.39 27.09
C ALA A 13 1.11 54.31 27.55
N TYR A 14 2.19 53.75 28.13
CA TYR A 14 3.38 54.50 28.52
C TYR A 14 4.02 55.26 27.34
N LEU A 15 4.14 54.59 26.18
CA LEU A 15 4.68 55.21 24.97
C LEU A 15 3.73 56.26 24.36
N MET A 16 2.41 56.06 24.40
CA MET A 16 1.43 57.08 23.98
C MET A 16 1.54 58.35 24.84
N MET A 17 1.71 58.20 26.16
CA MET A 17 1.91 59.35 27.04
C MET A 17 3.21 60.12 26.76
N ALA A 18 4.22 59.44 26.19
CA ALA A 18 5.49 60.06 25.81
C ALA A 18 5.51 60.62 24.38
N ARG A 19 4.62 60.10 23.50
CA ARG A 19 4.48 60.43 22.07
C ARG A 19 3.05 60.91 21.78
N PRO A 20 2.74 62.20 22.00
CA PRO A 20 1.40 62.76 21.82
C PRO A 20 0.74 62.46 20.46
N GLU A 21 1.53 62.34 19.40
CA GLU A 21 1.09 62.02 18.04
C GLU A 21 0.54 60.58 17.88
N LYS A 22 0.77 59.70 18.85
CA LYS A 22 0.24 58.33 18.90
C LYS A 22 -0.88 58.15 19.93
N ALA A 23 -1.36 59.23 20.56
CA ALA A 23 -2.35 59.16 21.63
C ALA A 23 -3.72 58.66 21.12
N ASP A 24 -4.22 57.60 21.74
CA ASP A 24 -5.60 57.12 21.61
C ASP A 24 -6.27 57.29 22.98
N ALA A 25 -7.24 58.21 23.04
CA ALA A 25 -7.89 58.58 24.29
C ALA A 25 -8.67 57.42 24.92
N ALA A 26 -9.39 56.64 24.11
CA ALA A 26 -10.19 55.52 24.60
C ALA A 26 -9.29 54.39 25.13
N PHE A 27 -8.20 54.12 24.43
CA PHE A 27 -7.20 53.15 24.88
C PHE A 27 -6.52 53.58 26.19
N LEU A 28 -6.03 54.83 26.25
CA LEU A 28 -5.39 55.40 27.44
C LEU A 28 -6.32 55.37 28.65
N ALA A 29 -7.58 55.80 28.49
CA ALA A 29 -8.57 55.80 29.57
C ALA A 29 -8.80 54.42 30.16
N ASN A 30 -8.93 53.40 29.31
CA ASN A 30 -9.13 52.03 29.75
C ASN A 30 -7.88 51.46 30.45
N VAL A 31 -6.70 51.58 29.84
CA VAL A 31 -5.47 50.99 30.39
C VAL A 31 -5.05 51.68 31.69
N LEU A 32 -5.05 53.01 31.72
CA LEU A 32 -4.64 53.77 32.91
C LEU A 32 -5.67 53.68 34.03
N GLY A 33 -6.96 53.58 33.72
CA GLY A 33 -7.99 53.33 34.72
C GLY A 33 -7.80 51.99 35.45
N ASN A 34 -7.36 50.96 34.73
CA ASN A 34 -7.04 49.66 35.32
C ASN A 34 -5.67 49.64 36.01
N ALA A 35 -4.71 50.42 35.54
CA ALA A 35 -3.35 50.51 36.10
C ALA A 35 -3.30 51.32 37.41
N GLU A 36 -4.14 52.35 37.54
CA GLU A 36 -4.26 53.20 38.72
C GLU A 36 -5.69 53.14 39.30
N PRO A 37 -6.12 51.99 39.88
CA PRO A 37 -7.46 51.85 40.45
C PRO A 37 -7.64 52.66 41.76
N LEU A 38 -6.54 53.09 42.37
CA LEU A 38 -6.47 53.91 43.57
C LEU A 38 -5.41 54.99 43.36
N ARG A 39 -5.68 56.21 43.82
CA ARG A 39 -4.74 57.33 43.75
C ARG A 39 -4.56 57.99 45.11
N ALA A 40 -3.31 58.21 45.49
CA ALA A 40 -2.99 58.88 46.75
C ALA A 40 -3.61 60.29 46.79
N GLY A 41 -4.24 60.64 47.91
CA GLY A 41 -4.93 61.92 48.09
C GLY A 41 -6.43 61.92 47.72
N PHE A 42 -6.98 60.81 47.18
CA PHE A 42 -8.40 60.65 46.89
C PHE A 42 -9.00 59.47 47.65
N SER A 43 -10.30 59.53 47.99
CA SER A 43 -11.01 58.36 48.49
C SER A 43 -11.31 57.38 47.35
N PRO A 44 -11.37 56.04 47.59
CA PRO A 44 -11.55 55.05 46.53
C PRO A 44 -12.78 55.30 45.65
N GLY A 45 -13.94 55.60 46.25
CA GLY A 45 -15.17 55.85 45.50
C GLY A 45 -15.15 57.15 44.69
N LEU A 46 -14.48 58.19 45.19
CA LEU A 46 -14.32 59.45 44.45
C LEU A 46 -13.39 59.26 43.25
N TRP A 47 -12.27 58.56 43.45
CA TRP A 47 -11.33 58.28 42.36
C TRP A 47 -11.96 57.39 41.29
N GLN A 48 -12.68 56.32 41.67
CA GLN A 48 -13.39 55.46 40.71
C GLN A 48 -14.44 56.21 39.88
N GLY A 49 -15.10 57.22 40.45
CA GLY A 49 -16.05 58.06 39.71
C GLY A 49 -15.40 59.09 38.78
N LEU A 50 -14.20 59.59 39.12
CA LEU A 50 -13.52 60.65 38.37
C LEU A 50 -12.51 60.13 37.34
N SER A 51 -11.79 59.05 37.67
CA SER A 51 -10.64 58.58 36.89
C SER A 51 -10.94 58.27 35.42
N PRO A 52 -12.10 57.68 35.04
CA PRO A 52 -12.36 57.40 33.63
C PRO A 52 -12.45 58.69 32.81
N ASN A 53 -13.15 59.70 33.34
CA ASN A 53 -13.33 60.99 32.67
C ASN A 53 -12.02 61.79 32.62
N LEU A 54 -11.21 61.75 33.69
CA LEU A 54 -9.92 62.42 33.73
C LEU A 54 -8.93 61.83 32.73
N TRP A 55 -8.86 60.50 32.63
CA TRP A 55 -8.00 59.84 31.66
C TRP A 55 -8.48 60.03 30.22
N GLN A 56 -9.79 60.00 29.99
CA GLN A 56 -10.38 60.33 28.69
C GLN A 56 -10.01 61.76 28.28
N PHE A 57 -10.21 62.74 29.16
CA PHE A 57 -9.86 64.13 28.91
C PHE A 57 -8.36 64.28 28.62
N TYR A 58 -7.51 63.67 29.45
CA TYR A 58 -6.07 63.70 29.24
C TYR A 58 -5.70 63.14 27.85
N GLY A 59 -6.23 61.97 27.48
CA GLY A 59 -5.96 61.35 26.19
C GLY A 59 -6.43 62.18 24.99
N GLU A 60 -7.61 62.80 25.06
CA GLU A 60 -8.16 63.65 24.00
C GLU A 60 -7.34 64.94 23.78
N GLN A 61 -6.82 65.51 24.87
CA GLN A 61 -6.12 66.79 24.85
C GLN A 61 -4.61 66.66 24.66
N LEU A 62 -4.03 65.48 24.88
CA LEU A 62 -2.58 65.27 24.86
C LEU A 62 -1.95 65.69 23.52
N ALA A 63 -2.60 65.41 22.39
CA ALA A 63 -2.10 65.80 21.07
C ALA A 63 -2.11 67.32 20.83
N ALA A 64 -3.09 68.04 21.41
CA ALA A 64 -3.21 69.49 21.32
C ALA A 64 -2.27 70.23 22.31
N HIS A 65 -1.84 69.52 23.37
CA HIS A 65 -0.95 70.01 24.42
C HIS A 65 0.29 69.12 24.59
N PRO A 66 1.24 69.12 23.63
CA PRO A 66 2.42 68.25 23.67
C PRO A 66 3.31 68.46 24.91
N GLU A 67 3.20 69.61 25.57
CA GLU A 67 3.87 69.93 26.83
C GLU A 67 3.41 69.06 28.02
N TRP A 68 2.27 68.36 27.90
CA TRP A 68 1.78 67.43 28.93
C TRP A 68 2.40 66.03 28.85
N ARG A 69 3.21 65.74 27.83
CA ARG A 69 3.85 64.44 27.65
C ARG A 69 4.78 64.10 28.80
N ILE A 70 4.92 62.80 29.10
CA ILE A 70 5.91 62.32 30.04
C ILE A 70 7.30 62.19 29.39
N GLU A 71 8.35 62.19 30.19
CA GLU A 71 9.67 61.73 29.75
C GLU A 71 9.77 60.21 29.91
N ALA A 72 9.96 59.49 28.79
CA ALA A 72 10.10 58.04 28.79
C ALA A 72 11.49 57.62 29.30
N ASP A 73 11.53 56.63 30.20
CA ASP A 73 12.78 55.97 30.62
C ASP A 73 13.23 54.96 29.53
N PRO A 74 14.35 55.21 28.85
CA PRO A 74 14.81 54.35 27.76
C PRO A 74 15.21 52.94 28.23
N VAL A 75 15.67 52.78 29.48
CA VAL A 75 16.07 51.48 30.03
C VAL A 75 14.84 50.64 30.34
N LEU A 76 13.82 51.26 30.96
CA LEU A 76 12.54 50.59 31.25
C LEU A 76 11.86 50.13 29.95
N VAL A 77 11.80 51.00 28.95
CA VAL A 77 11.23 50.68 27.63
C VAL A 77 12.00 49.53 26.98
N ALA A 78 13.34 49.56 26.97
CA ALA A 78 14.15 48.49 26.40
C ALA A 78 13.93 47.13 27.11
N GLN A 79 13.89 47.11 28.44
CA GLN A 79 13.64 45.89 29.22
C GLN A 79 12.23 45.32 28.97
N ALA A 80 11.20 46.19 28.95
CA ALA A 80 9.83 45.77 28.67
C ALA A 80 9.71 45.17 27.26
N ARG A 81 10.33 45.81 26.26
CA ARG A 81 10.39 45.31 24.88
C ARG A 81 11.06 43.94 24.80
N GLN A 82 12.21 43.75 25.44
CA GLN A 82 12.95 42.48 25.43
C GLN A 82 12.11 41.32 26.01
N VAL A 83 11.43 41.55 27.14
CA VAL A 83 10.57 40.52 27.77
C VAL A 83 9.36 40.20 26.90
N LEU A 84 8.71 41.22 26.31
CA LEU A 84 7.54 41.03 25.44
C LEU A 84 7.90 40.31 24.14
N LEU A 85 9.03 40.66 23.51
CA LEU A 85 9.57 39.96 22.34
C LEU A 85 9.85 38.48 22.63
N GLY A 86 10.43 38.16 23.80
CA GLY A 86 10.64 36.78 24.23
C GLY A 86 9.34 35.98 24.44
N GLN A 87 8.22 36.64 24.77
CA GLN A 87 6.92 35.97 24.88
C GLN A 87 6.19 35.83 23.54
N LEU A 88 6.44 36.75 22.60
CA LEU A 88 5.89 36.72 21.24
C LEU A 88 6.39 35.53 20.43
N GLY A 89 7.66 35.12 20.64
CA GLY A 89 8.23 33.92 20.02
C GLY A 89 7.76 32.58 20.60
N GLN A 90 6.83 32.57 21.56
CA GLN A 90 6.32 31.31 22.11
C GLN A 90 5.31 30.65 21.16
N ARG A 91 5.57 29.40 20.76
CA ARG A 91 4.67 28.56 19.94
C ARG A 91 3.22 28.51 20.43
N ASN A 92 3.00 28.62 21.75
CA ASN A 92 1.65 28.62 22.33
C ASN A 92 0.82 29.87 21.97
N ALA A 93 1.46 31.00 21.66
CA ALA A 93 0.75 32.21 21.24
C ALA A 93 0.19 32.07 19.82
N GLU A 94 0.99 31.53 18.89
CA GLU A 94 0.58 31.25 17.51
C GLU A 94 -0.55 30.21 17.46
N ALA A 95 -0.48 29.15 18.29
CA ALA A 95 -1.54 28.15 18.35
C ALA A 95 -2.90 28.72 18.77
N ASN A 96 -2.92 29.67 19.71
CA ASN A 96 -4.15 30.33 20.14
C ASN A 96 -4.70 31.28 19.05
N LEU A 97 -3.83 31.98 18.33
CA LEU A 97 -4.23 32.84 17.21
C LEU A 97 -4.85 32.00 16.09
N TYR A 98 -4.19 30.91 15.73
CA TYR A 98 -4.69 29.95 14.74
C TYR A 98 -6.06 29.38 15.13
N GLN A 99 -6.22 28.95 16.38
CA GLN A 99 -7.51 28.41 16.86
C GLN A 99 -8.63 29.45 16.76
N LYS A 100 -8.36 30.72 17.09
CA LYS A 100 -9.36 31.78 16.95
C LYS A 100 -9.82 31.99 15.50
N VAL A 101 -8.92 31.88 14.53
CA VAL A 101 -9.27 31.93 13.10
C VAL A 101 -10.24 30.79 12.76
N LEU A 102 -9.94 29.57 13.20
CA LEU A 102 -10.80 28.42 12.96
C LEU A 102 -12.16 28.55 13.64
N ASP A 103 -12.20 28.99 14.90
CA ASP A 103 -13.45 29.13 15.67
C ASP A 103 -14.36 30.19 15.04
N ALA A 104 -13.80 31.31 14.58
CA ALA A 104 -14.55 32.37 13.89
C ALA A 104 -15.13 31.87 12.56
N ALA A 105 -14.32 31.14 11.77
CA ALA A 105 -14.79 30.53 10.52
C ALA A 105 -15.88 29.47 10.78
N ALA A 106 -15.74 28.65 11.82
CA ALA A 106 -16.65 27.53 12.09
C ALA A 106 -18.11 27.94 12.28
N ILE A 107 -18.37 29.19 12.71
CA ILE A 107 -19.73 29.73 12.89
C ILE A 107 -20.46 29.88 11.55
N HIS A 108 -19.74 30.15 10.46
CA HIS A 108 -20.32 30.48 9.15
C HIS A 108 -20.21 29.34 8.13
N TYR A 109 -19.33 28.37 8.37
CA TYR A 109 -19.06 27.28 7.44
C TYR A 109 -19.35 25.91 8.08
N PRO A 110 -20.57 25.35 7.90
CA PRO A 110 -20.91 24.03 8.41
C PRO A 110 -20.09 22.94 7.70
N ALA A 111 -19.98 21.77 8.34
CA ALA A 111 -19.28 20.63 7.76
C ALA A 111 -19.88 20.21 6.41
N MET A 112 -18.99 19.94 5.44
CA MET A 112 -19.32 19.46 4.11
C MET A 112 -19.45 17.93 4.13
N SER A 113 -20.66 17.45 3.87
CA SER A 113 -20.99 16.03 3.78
C SER A 113 -20.75 15.46 2.38
N LEU A 114 -20.68 14.12 2.26
CA LEU A 114 -20.57 13.43 0.97
C LEU A 114 -21.68 13.84 -0.01
N GLN A 115 -22.92 13.97 0.47
CA GLN A 115 -24.06 14.35 -0.37
C GLN A 115 -23.88 15.75 -0.98
N GLN A 116 -23.35 16.70 -0.22
CA GLN A 116 -23.06 18.04 -0.72
C GLN A 116 -21.93 18.04 -1.76
N MET A 117 -20.98 17.11 -1.67
CA MET A 117 -19.88 16.99 -2.64
C MET A 117 -20.31 16.39 -3.97
N VAL A 118 -21.33 15.52 -3.96
CA VAL A 118 -21.78 14.79 -5.16
C VAL A 118 -23.06 15.35 -5.78
N GLY A 119 -23.70 16.34 -5.14
CA GLY A 119 -24.91 17.01 -5.64
C GLY A 119 -26.12 16.07 -5.66
N ASP A 120 -26.87 16.08 -6.76
CA ASP A 120 -28.08 15.27 -6.95
C ASP A 120 -27.80 13.80 -7.35
N THR A 121 -26.52 13.39 -7.37
CA THR A 121 -26.15 12.03 -7.73
C THR A 121 -26.29 11.07 -6.54
N GLU A 122 -26.53 9.78 -6.82
CA GLU A 122 -26.72 8.76 -5.80
C GLU A 122 -25.40 8.17 -5.29
N ALA A 123 -24.63 8.94 -4.51
CA ALA A 123 -23.35 8.47 -3.97
C ALA A 123 -23.43 7.16 -3.19
N HIS A 124 -24.48 6.98 -2.38
CA HIS A 124 -24.68 5.81 -1.53
C HIS A 124 -24.82 4.49 -2.29
N ALA A 125 -25.08 4.52 -3.60
CA ALA A 125 -25.09 3.32 -4.42
C ALA A 125 -23.67 2.82 -4.76
N LEU A 126 -22.66 3.70 -4.71
CA LEU A 126 -21.26 3.38 -5.01
C LEU A 126 -20.37 3.37 -3.78
N PHE A 127 -20.43 4.41 -2.96
CA PHE A 127 -19.55 4.57 -1.81
C PHE A 127 -20.25 5.27 -0.64
N THR A 128 -19.81 4.95 0.57
CA THR A 128 -20.34 5.49 1.82
C THR A 128 -19.22 5.98 2.72
N THR A 129 -19.55 6.94 3.58
CA THR A 129 -18.70 7.42 4.67
C THR A 129 -19.57 8.02 5.77
N ASP A 130 -19.11 7.88 7.01
CA ASP A 130 -19.69 8.54 8.18
C ASP A 130 -18.99 9.88 8.50
N TYR A 131 -17.99 10.27 7.70
CA TYR A 131 -17.18 11.46 7.90
C TYR A 131 -17.60 12.58 6.94
N GLY A 132 -17.46 13.81 7.41
CA GLY A 132 -17.53 15.01 6.58
C GLY A 132 -16.27 15.84 6.77
N VAL A 133 -16.02 16.76 5.84
CA VAL A 133 -14.91 17.72 5.97
C VAL A 133 -15.41 18.93 6.76
N ALA A 134 -14.70 19.33 7.81
CA ALA A 134 -15.07 20.53 8.55
C ALA A 134 -15.12 21.74 7.61
N GLY A 135 -16.18 22.54 7.67
CA GLY A 135 -16.43 23.60 6.68
C GLY A 135 -15.34 24.67 6.63
N VAL A 136 -14.61 24.84 7.74
CA VAL A 136 -13.43 25.71 7.83
C VAL A 136 -12.31 25.31 6.89
N PHE A 137 -12.23 24.04 6.46
CA PHE A 137 -11.25 23.51 5.51
C PHE A 137 -11.83 23.36 4.11
N THR A 138 -12.60 24.36 3.68
CA THR A 138 -13.15 24.45 2.33
C THR A 138 -12.59 25.68 1.63
N ARG A 139 -12.57 25.65 0.29
CA ARG A 139 -12.15 26.78 -0.55
C ARG A 139 -12.99 28.02 -0.25
N GLN A 140 -14.29 27.82 -0.02
CA GLN A 140 -15.21 28.88 0.34
C GLN A 140 -14.83 29.55 1.67
N ALA A 141 -14.44 28.77 2.69
CA ALA A 141 -13.98 29.32 3.96
C ALA A 141 -12.62 30.03 3.83
N TRP A 142 -11.70 29.48 3.03
CA TRP A 142 -10.42 30.11 2.72
C TRP A 142 -10.59 31.48 2.05
N GLU A 143 -11.33 31.52 0.94
CA GLU A 143 -11.52 32.72 0.14
C GLU A 143 -12.43 33.76 0.82
N GLY A 144 -13.36 33.31 1.66
CA GLY A 144 -14.37 34.15 2.28
C GLY A 144 -14.05 34.70 3.67
N HIS A 145 -13.23 34.00 4.49
CA HIS A 145 -12.97 34.47 5.85
C HIS A 145 -11.56 34.17 6.36
N VAL A 146 -11.06 32.94 6.20
CA VAL A 146 -9.80 32.51 6.84
C VAL A 146 -8.60 33.33 6.35
N ARG A 147 -8.50 33.60 5.05
CA ARG A 147 -7.39 34.40 4.50
C ARG A 147 -7.37 35.81 5.11
N GLU A 148 -8.52 36.46 5.15
CA GLU A 148 -8.66 37.82 5.71
C GLU A 148 -8.34 37.82 7.21
N ALA A 149 -8.84 36.85 7.97
CA ALA A 149 -8.54 36.73 9.40
C ALA A 149 -7.03 36.53 9.68
N ILE A 150 -6.32 35.79 8.82
CA ILE A 150 -4.86 35.64 8.92
C ILE A 150 -4.16 36.97 8.57
N ASP A 151 -4.62 37.67 7.55
CA ASP A 151 -4.10 38.99 7.16
C ASP A 151 -4.30 40.03 8.28
N GLU A 152 -5.47 40.05 8.94
CA GLU A 152 -5.75 40.91 10.10
C GLU A 152 -4.83 40.62 11.28
N ILE A 153 -4.53 39.34 11.56
CA ILE A 153 -3.58 38.95 12.61
C ILE A 153 -2.17 39.45 12.28
N ALA A 154 -1.76 39.38 11.02
CA ALA A 154 -0.46 39.88 10.56
C ALA A 154 -0.40 41.42 10.65
N GLU A 155 -1.44 42.13 10.23
CA GLU A 155 -1.49 43.60 10.35
C GLU A 155 -1.53 44.07 11.81
N ALA A 156 -2.31 43.41 12.68
CA ALA A 156 -2.29 43.68 14.11
C ALA A 156 -0.89 43.45 14.71
N ARG A 157 -0.19 42.38 14.28
CA ARG A 157 1.21 42.14 14.67
C ARG A 157 2.14 43.23 14.15
N ARG A 158 1.92 43.76 12.95
CA ARG A 158 2.69 44.88 12.40
C ARG A 158 2.53 46.12 13.25
N GLU A 159 1.31 46.47 13.64
CA GLU A 159 1.06 47.61 14.55
C GLU A 159 1.71 47.43 15.93
N GLU A 160 1.67 46.21 16.49
CA GLU A 160 2.35 45.89 17.75
C GLU A 160 3.87 46.12 17.65
N ILE A 161 4.44 45.81 16.49
CA ILE A 161 5.88 45.86 16.25
C ILE A 161 6.37 47.27 15.90
N ASP A 162 5.70 47.96 14.98
CA ASP A 162 6.22 49.13 14.25
C ASP A 162 6.59 50.32 15.15
N TRP A 163 5.97 50.43 16.32
CA TRP A 163 6.29 51.53 17.24
C TRP A 163 6.27 51.18 18.73
N VAL A 164 5.54 50.14 19.14
CA VAL A 164 5.48 49.76 20.57
C VAL A 164 6.69 48.90 20.93
N LEU A 165 6.98 47.86 20.15
CA LEU A 165 7.99 46.86 20.51
C LEU A 165 9.39 47.15 19.93
N SER A 166 9.50 47.97 18.89
CA SER A 166 10.79 48.40 18.37
C SER A 166 10.72 49.84 17.83
N ASP A 167 11.84 50.58 17.95
CA ASP A 167 12.04 51.85 17.22
C ASP A 167 12.84 51.64 15.92
N LYS A 168 13.37 50.43 15.71
CA LYS A 168 14.12 50.01 14.53
C LYS A 168 13.57 48.67 14.04
N PRO A 169 12.64 48.66 13.07
CA PRO A 169 12.04 47.42 12.56
C PRO A 169 13.06 46.38 12.08
N GLY A 170 14.26 46.81 11.65
CA GLY A 170 15.33 45.94 11.18
C GLY A 170 16.11 45.16 12.26
N ASP A 171 15.94 45.47 13.55
CA ASP A 171 16.60 44.76 14.66
C ASP A 171 15.79 43.56 15.19
N ILE A 172 14.63 43.28 14.58
CA ILE A 172 13.73 42.19 14.97
C ILE A 172 14.18 40.91 14.28
N GLU A 173 14.21 39.80 15.02
CA GLU A 173 14.46 38.48 14.42
C GLU A 173 13.50 38.24 13.23
N ALA A 174 14.04 37.82 12.09
CA ALA A 174 13.25 37.62 10.87
C ALA A 174 12.03 36.72 11.10
N ASP A 175 12.17 35.75 12.01
CA ASP A 175 11.14 34.80 12.43
C ASP A 175 9.93 35.40 13.17
N LEU A 176 10.03 36.65 13.64
CA LEU A 176 8.99 37.37 14.38
C LEU A 176 8.26 38.42 13.53
N THR A 177 8.61 38.52 12.25
CA THR A 177 8.01 39.51 11.35
C THR A 177 6.55 39.16 11.01
N PRO A 178 5.69 40.17 10.74
CA PRO A 178 4.30 39.95 10.35
C PRO A 178 4.12 39.03 9.14
N ASP A 179 4.99 39.17 8.14
CA ASP A 179 4.89 38.41 6.91
C ASP A 179 5.28 36.94 7.11
N VAL A 180 6.30 36.66 7.92
CA VAL A 180 6.63 35.28 8.32
C VAL A 180 5.53 34.64 9.16
N LEU A 181 4.88 35.40 10.06
CA LEU A 181 3.73 34.90 10.81
C LEU A 181 2.57 34.54 9.88
N ARG A 182 2.26 35.40 8.89
CA ARG A 182 1.24 35.16 7.87
C ARG A 182 1.53 33.88 7.08
N GLU A 183 2.77 33.71 6.63
CA GLU A 183 3.21 32.52 5.89
C GLU A 183 3.08 31.25 6.74
N ARG A 184 3.55 31.25 7.99
CA ARG A 184 3.44 30.10 8.91
C ARG A 184 2.01 29.72 9.21
N LEU A 185 1.13 30.69 9.49
CA LEU A 185 -0.29 30.43 9.74
C LEU A 185 -0.98 29.88 8.50
N THR A 186 -0.63 30.40 7.31
CA THR A 186 -1.14 29.93 6.03
C THR A 186 -0.66 28.51 5.72
N GLU A 187 0.62 28.22 5.90
CA GLU A 187 1.19 26.89 5.70
C GLU A 187 0.54 25.88 6.65
N ARG A 188 0.43 26.21 7.93
CA ARG A 188 -0.27 25.37 8.91
C ARG A 188 -1.73 25.14 8.52
N TYR A 189 -2.43 26.19 8.09
CA TYR A 189 -3.82 26.05 7.62
C TYR A 189 -3.92 25.07 6.46
N PHE A 190 -3.05 25.16 5.46
CA PHE A 190 -3.10 24.25 4.31
C PHE A 190 -2.64 22.83 4.63
N GLN A 191 -1.78 22.64 5.64
CA GLN A 191 -1.48 21.30 6.17
C GLN A 191 -2.73 20.67 6.81
N ASP A 192 -3.40 21.40 7.71
CA ASP A 192 -4.64 20.92 8.36
C ASP A 192 -5.78 20.74 7.35
N TYR A 193 -5.86 21.60 6.34
CA TYR A 193 -6.76 21.47 5.19
C TYR A 193 -6.54 20.15 4.46
N SER A 194 -5.29 19.87 4.02
CA SER A 194 -4.94 18.64 3.33
C SER A 194 -5.26 17.41 4.18
N ASN A 195 -4.94 17.45 5.48
CA ASN A 195 -5.21 16.36 6.41
C ASN A 195 -6.71 16.07 6.54
N ALA A 196 -7.55 17.11 6.71
CA ALA A 196 -8.99 16.95 6.82
C ALA A 196 -9.62 16.29 5.57
N TRP A 197 -9.13 16.67 4.38
CA TRP A 197 -9.57 16.05 3.13
C TRP A 197 -9.08 14.62 2.97
N LEU A 198 -7.82 14.34 3.28
CA LEU A 198 -7.28 12.99 3.21
C LEU A 198 -7.97 12.04 4.21
N GLU A 199 -8.29 12.51 5.42
CA GLU A 199 -9.05 11.73 6.41
C GLU A 199 -10.44 11.36 5.89
N PHE A 200 -11.17 12.36 5.36
CA PHE A 200 -12.46 12.12 4.71
C PHE A 200 -12.33 11.10 3.57
N LEU A 201 -11.37 11.26 2.67
CA LEU A 201 -11.22 10.36 1.53
C LEU A 201 -10.83 8.94 1.96
N ASN A 202 -9.94 8.80 2.93
CA ASN A 202 -9.50 7.49 3.47
C ASN A 202 -10.64 6.75 4.21
N SER A 203 -11.66 7.49 4.67
CA SER A 203 -12.86 6.92 5.28
C SER A 203 -13.85 6.34 4.25
N LEU A 204 -13.72 6.68 2.96
CA LEU A 204 -14.61 6.17 1.92
C LEU A 204 -14.54 4.64 1.84
N ARG A 205 -15.72 4.02 1.73
CA ARG A 205 -15.88 2.59 1.54
C ARG A 205 -16.72 2.34 0.31
N TRP A 206 -16.20 1.53 -0.62
CA TRP A 206 -17.00 1.05 -1.75
C TRP A 206 -18.08 0.07 -1.27
N GLN A 207 -19.30 0.23 -1.78
CA GLN A 207 -20.44 -0.61 -1.43
C GLN A 207 -20.28 -2.02 -1.98
N GLN A 208 -20.58 -3.04 -1.16
CA GLN A 208 -20.41 -4.43 -1.57
C GLN A 208 -21.56 -4.89 -2.47
N ALA A 209 -21.25 -5.25 -3.72
CA ALA A 209 -22.18 -5.88 -4.63
C ALA A 209 -22.39 -7.37 -4.26
N ASN A 210 -23.64 -7.83 -4.20
CA ASN A 210 -24.00 -9.21 -3.84
C ASN A 210 -24.22 -10.11 -5.05
N SER A 211 -24.58 -9.52 -6.19
CA SER A 211 -24.84 -10.23 -7.44
C SER A 211 -24.05 -9.64 -8.61
N LEU A 212 -24.03 -10.36 -9.75
CA LEU A 212 -23.49 -9.82 -10.99
C LEU A 212 -24.34 -8.63 -11.50
N ALA A 213 -25.64 -8.61 -11.23
CA ALA A 213 -26.52 -7.50 -11.59
C ALA A 213 -26.15 -6.24 -10.80
N ASP A 214 -25.92 -6.36 -9.48
CA ASP A 214 -25.51 -5.24 -8.63
C ASP A 214 -24.17 -4.64 -9.11
N VAL A 215 -23.22 -5.49 -9.52
CA VAL A 215 -21.96 -5.05 -10.13
C VAL A 215 -22.23 -4.27 -11.41
N ILE A 216 -23.07 -4.79 -12.30
CA ILE A 216 -23.41 -4.11 -13.56
C ILE A 216 -24.04 -2.74 -13.27
N ASP A 217 -24.93 -2.64 -12.30
CA ASP A 217 -25.60 -1.38 -11.92
C ASP A 217 -24.59 -0.38 -11.34
N GLN A 218 -23.70 -0.82 -10.45
CA GLN A 218 -22.63 0.01 -9.91
C GLN A 218 -21.68 0.51 -11.01
N LEU A 219 -21.21 -0.36 -11.91
CA LEU A 219 -20.36 0.05 -13.03
C LEU A 219 -21.12 0.96 -14.00
N THR A 220 -22.45 0.80 -14.15
CA THR A 220 -23.30 1.68 -14.94
C THR A 220 -23.29 3.09 -14.37
N MET A 221 -23.58 3.22 -13.09
CA MET A 221 -23.65 4.52 -12.42
C MET A 221 -22.27 5.18 -12.33
N MET A 222 -21.22 4.42 -12.02
CA MET A 222 -19.84 4.91 -11.96
C MET A 222 -19.38 5.52 -13.29
N SER A 223 -19.72 4.89 -14.42
CA SER A 223 -19.29 5.31 -15.74
C SER A 223 -20.29 6.21 -16.47
N ASP A 224 -21.39 6.61 -15.83
CA ASP A 224 -22.38 7.49 -16.44
C ASP A 224 -21.86 8.93 -16.56
N VAL A 225 -21.92 9.50 -17.75
CA VAL A 225 -21.32 10.82 -18.02
C VAL A 225 -22.06 11.96 -17.31
N ARG A 226 -23.35 11.79 -17.00
CA ARG A 226 -24.21 12.85 -16.45
C ARG A 226 -24.46 12.69 -14.96
N GLN A 227 -24.63 11.45 -14.50
CA GLN A 227 -25.09 11.14 -13.15
C GLN A 227 -24.05 10.41 -12.30
N SER A 228 -22.80 10.27 -12.75
CA SER A 228 -21.76 9.59 -11.98
C SER A 228 -21.41 10.33 -10.68
N PRO A 229 -21.63 9.70 -9.51
CA PRO A 229 -21.16 10.24 -8.23
C PRO A 229 -19.64 10.35 -8.16
N LEU A 230 -18.92 9.48 -8.87
CA LEU A 230 -17.46 9.53 -8.93
C LEU A 230 -16.99 10.78 -9.69
N ILE A 231 -17.59 11.08 -10.84
CA ILE A 231 -17.26 12.30 -11.60
C ILE A 231 -17.59 13.54 -10.78
N ALA A 232 -18.75 13.56 -10.11
CA ALA A 232 -19.16 14.67 -9.25
C ALA A 232 -18.17 14.89 -8.10
N LEU A 233 -17.80 13.82 -7.38
CA LEU A 233 -16.81 13.88 -6.30
C LEU A 233 -15.45 14.40 -6.81
N MET A 234 -14.95 13.87 -7.93
CA MET A 234 -13.68 14.29 -8.51
C MET A 234 -13.69 15.76 -8.93
N ASN A 235 -14.81 16.26 -9.45
CA ASN A 235 -14.98 17.68 -9.78
C ASN A 235 -14.95 18.56 -8.52
N THR A 236 -15.61 18.13 -7.44
CA THR A 236 -15.57 18.84 -6.16
C THR A 236 -14.16 18.86 -5.59
N LEU A 237 -13.44 17.73 -5.58
CA LEU A 237 -12.04 17.66 -5.15
C LEU A 237 -11.14 18.58 -6.00
N ALA A 238 -11.36 18.63 -7.31
CA ALA A 238 -10.61 19.53 -8.18
C ALA A 238 -10.87 21.01 -7.86
N TYR A 239 -12.12 21.37 -7.56
CA TYR A 239 -12.48 22.72 -7.17
C TYR A 239 -11.85 23.10 -5.82
N GLN A 240 -11.86 22.18 -4.86
CA GLN A 240 -11.34 22.37 -3.50
C GLN A 240 -9.81 22.41 -3.48
N GLY A 241 -9.14 21.53 -4.24
CA GLY A 241 -7.67 21.49 -4.38
C GLY A 241 -7.04 22.74 -5.02
N GLN A 242 -7.85 23.64 -5.58
CA GLN A 242 -7.40 24.93 -6.08
C GLN A 242 -7.45 26.06 -5.03
N ALA A 243 -7.82 25.78 -3.78
CA ALA A 243 -7.78 26.78 -2.72
C ALA A 243 -6.36 27.36 -2.55
N GLY A 244 -6.24 28.68 -2.42
CA GLY A 244 -4.94 29.36 -2.30
C GLY A 244 -4.22 29.63 -3.63
N THR A 245 -4.73 29.15 -4.77
CA THR A 245 -4.19 29.53 -6.08
C THR A 245 -4.38 31.04 -6.31
N ARG A 246 -3.27 31.77 -6.52
CA ARG A 246 -3.32 33.18 -6.89
C ARG A 246 -3.77 33.32 -8.34
N ASN A 247 -5.08 33.47 -8.57
CA ASN A 247 -5.62 33.93 -9.84
C ASN A 247 -5.31 35.42 -10.08
N GLN A 248 -4.04 35.81 -10.14
CA GLN A 248 -3.63 37.16 -10.59
C GLN A 248 -3.87 37.36 -12.10
N ALA A 249 -4.18 36.31 -12.86
CA ALA A 249 -4.26 36.38 -14.32
C ALA A 249 -5.56 37.00 -14.88
N LEU A 250 -6.68 37.06 -14.14
CA LEU A 250 -7.96 37.50 -14.71
C LEU A 250 -8.22 39.00 -14.55
N ALA A 251 -7.93 39.58 -13.38
CA ALA A 251 -8.10 41.01 -13.14
C ALA A 251 -7.05 41.85 -13.89
N ASP A 252 -5.78 41.45 -13.82
CA ASP A 252 -4.69 42.16 -14.50
C ASP A 252 -4.72 41.98 -16.02
N SER A 253 -5.24 40.86 -16.55
CA SER A 253 -5.37 40.71 -18.00
C SER A 253 -6.52 41.53 -18.57
N LEU A 254 -7.62 41.75 -17.83
CA LEU A 254 -8.70 42.65 -18.26
C LEU A 254 -8.24 44.12 -18.24
N VAL A 255 -7.51 44.53 -17.21
CA VAL A 255 -6.93 45.88 -17.12
C VAL A 255 -5.82 46.10 -18.16
N LYS A 256 -4.92 45.13 -18.38
CA LYS A 256 -3.90 45.19 -19.43
C LYS A 256 -4.52 45.12 -20.84
N SER A 257 -5.63 44.42 -21.03
CA SER A 257 -6.35 44.38 -22.32
C SER A 257 -7.05 45.71 -22.63
N ALA A 258 -7.62 46.37 -21.61
CA ALA A 258 -8.18 47.71 -21.74
C ALA A 258 -7.09 48.77 -21.99
N GLN A 259 -5.92 48.65 -21.34
CA GLN A 259 -4.76 49.53 -21.58
C GLN A 259 -4.12 49.29 -22.96
N LYS A 260 -4.10 48.04 -23.46
CA LYS A 260 -3.60 47.70 -24.80
C LYS A 260 -4.46 48.21 -25.95
N LEU A 261 -5.73 48.55 -25.72
CA LEU A 261 -6.58 49.17 -26.73
C LEU A 261 -6.33 50.69 -26.89
N MET A 262 -5.58 51.30 -25.97
CA MET A 262 -5.32 52.75 -25.95
C MET A 262 -3.89 53.14 -26.36
N ALA A 263 -2.96 52.19 -26.47
CA ALA A 263 -1.57 52.45 -26.86
C ALA A 263 -1.24 51.72 -28.17
N LYS A 264 -1.25 52.46 -29.30
CA LYS A 264 -0.62 51.99 -30.54
C LYS A 264 0.90 52.09 -30.41
N ASP A 265 1.56 51.04 -30.90
CA ASP A 265 3.00 50.90 -31.12
C ASP A 265 3.90 50.76 -29.89
N LYS A 266 3.92 49.54 -29.34
CA LYS A 266 5.15 48.80 -28.96
C LYS A 266 4.79 47.37 -28.57
N VAL A 267 5.48 46.40 -29.17
CA VAL A 267 5.43 44.98 -28.76
C VAL A 267 6.13 44.85 -27.41
N PRO A 268 5.45 44.43 -26.32
CA PRO A 268 6.14 44.01 -25.12
C PRO A 268 6.61 42.57 -25.29
N GLN A 269 7.86 42.29 -24.92
CA GLN A 269 8.33 40.93 -24.70
C GLN A 269 7.39 40.22 -23.72
N ILE A 270 7.13 38.95 -23.99
CA ILE A 270 6.42 38.03 -23.09
C ILE A 270 7.27 37.96 -21.82
N GLU A 271 6.83 38.62 -20.74
CA GLU A 271 7.34 38.34 -19.40
C GLU A 271 6.99 36.89 -19.08
N GLN A 272 8.03 36.07 -18.92
CA GLN A 272 7.88 34.72 -18.38
C GLN A 272 7.18 34.80 -17.02
N PRO A 273 6.28 33.87 -16.68
CA PRO A 273 5.74 33.78 -15.33
C PRO A 273 6.91 33.65 -14.35
N LEU A 274 6.89 34.46 -13.29
CA LEU A 274 7.83 34.34 -12.17
C LEU A 274 7.86 32.87 -11.68
N PRO A 275 9.03 32.22 -11.58
CA PRO A 275 9.12 30.90 -10.96
C PRO A 275 8.81 31.05 -9.47
N GLY A 276 7.67 30.51 -9.01
CA GLY A 276 7.29 30.54 -7.59
C GLY A 276 5.79 30.60 -7.27
N SER A 277 4.89 30.66 -8.26
CA SER A 277 3.44 30.58 -8.00
C SER A 277 2.95 29.13 -7.87
N SER A 278 3.52 28.33 -6.96
CA SER A 278 2.96 27.01 -6.65
C SER A 278 1.76 27.15 -5.72
N SER A 279 0.66 26.46 -6.03
CA SER A 279 -0.47 26.35 -5.11
C SER A 279 0.01 25.67 -3.82
N PRO A 280 -0.42 26.11 -2.63
CA PRO A 280 -0.07 25.46 -1.38
C PRO A 280 -0.55 23.99 -1.34
N LEU A 281 -1.55 23.65 -2.14
CA LEU A 281 -2.15 22.32 -2.23
C LEU A 281 -1.60 21.45 -3.37
N ASP A 282 -0.65 21.93 -4.19
CA ASP A 282 -0.15 21.18 -5.36
C ASP A 282 0.49 19.85 -4.96
N LYS A 283 1.16 19.78 -3.80
CA LYS A 283 1.77 18.53 -3.32
C LYS A 283 0.72 17.45 -3.02
N THR A 284 -0.43 17.84 -2.46
CA THR A 284 -1.49 16.90 -2.05
C THR A 284 -2.48 16.64 -3.18
N PHE A 285 -2.94 17.66 -3.90
CA PHE A 285 -4.00 17.54 -4.91
C PHE A 285 -3.48 17.54 -6.37
N GLY A 286 -2.21 17.90 -6.61
CA GLY A 286 -1.63 17.97 -7.95
C GLY A 286 -1.78 16.68 -8.77
N PRO A 287 -1.41 15.49 -8.24
CA PRO A 287 -1.61 14.23 -8.95
C PRO A 287 -3.05 13.98 -9.36
N LEU A 288 -4.02 14.32 -8.49
CA LEU A 288 -5.45 14.20 -8.78
C LEU A 288 -5.89 15.15 -9.91
N LEU A 289 -5.44 16.40 -9.87
CA LEU A 289 -5.74 17.42 -10.88
C LEU A 289 -5.18 17.03 -12.26
N ALA A 290 -3.99 16.43 -12.29
CA ALA A 290 -3.39 15.91 -13.52
C ALA A 290 -4.26 14.82 -14.18
N LEU A 291 -4.83 13.89 -13.41
CA LEU A 291 -5.73 12.84 -13.94
C LEU A 291 -7.02 13.38 -14.59
N LEU A 292 -7.45 14.57 -14.17
CA LEU A 292 -8.61 15.27 -14.71
C LEU A 292 -8.27 16.15 -15.92
N GLY A 293 -7.01 16.19 -16.34
CA GLY A 293 -6.53 17.09 -17.39
C GLY A 293 -6.55 18.57 -16.97
N LYS A 294 -6.56 18.85 -15.65
CA LYS A 294 -6.60 20.20 -15.06
C LYS A 294 -5.24 20.56 -14.47
N ASP A 295 -4.17 20.32 -15.22
CA ASP A 295 -2.81 20.65 -14.82
C ASP A 295 -2.57 22.17 -14.93
N PRO A 296 -2.17 22.88 -13.87
CA PRO A 296 -1.94 24.33 -13.92
C PRO A 296 -0.83 24.75 -14.89
N GLU A 297 0.09 23.85 -15.28
CA GLU A 297 1.20 24.16 -16.20
C GLU A 297 0.95 23.83 -17.68
N GLY A 298 -0.21 23.25 -18.06
CA GLY A 298 -0.52 22.96 -19.46
C GLY A 298 0.45 21.97 -20.16
N LYS A 299 1.30 21.26 -19.42
CA LYS A 299 2.20 20.21 -19.92
C LYS A 299 1.53 18.83 -19.96
N GLY A 300 0.28 18.77 -20.42
CA GLY A 300 -0.42 17.51 -20.60
C GLY A 300 0.14 16.77 -21.81
N ASP A 301 1.03 15.81 -21.59
CA ASP A 301 1.39 14.82 -22.60
C ASP A 301 0.13 14.00 -22.93
N ASN A 302 -0.26 13.95 -24.20
CA ASN A 302 -1.55 13.39 -24.64
C ASN A 302 -1.65 11.86 -24.48
N ASP A 303 -0.57 11.22 -24.01
CA ASP A 303 -0.41 9.78 -23.75
C ASP A 303 -0.49 9.40 -22.24
N GLY A 304 -0.82 10.37 -21.37
CA GLY A 304 -0.89 10.17 -19.92
C GLY A 304 -2.11 9.39 -19.38
N LEU A 305 -2.02 8.91 -18.14
CA LEU A 305 -3.13 8.31 -17.39
C LEU A 305 -4.26 9.34 -17.18
N SER A 306 -5.53 8.97 -17.44
CA SER A 306 -6.67 9.88 -17.26
C SER A 306 -7.92 9.18 -16.72
N LEU A 307 -8.73 9.96 -16.00
CA LEU A 307 -10.02 9.47 -15.49
C LEU A 307 -10.96 9.07 -16.64
N GLN A 308 -10.99 9.84 -17.72
CA GLN A 308 -11.87 9.56 -18.87
C GLN A 308 -11.50 8.23 -19.55
N ALA A 309 -10.20 7.96 -19.74
CA ALA A 309 -9.75 6.70 -20.30
C ALA A 309 -10.13 5.51 -19.41
N PHE A 310 -10.07 5.68 -18.08
CA PHE A 310 -10.55 4.67 -17.14
C PHE A 310 -12.04 4.42 -17.21
N LEU A 311 -12.88 5.46 -17.19
CA LEU A 311 -14.34 5.31 -17.28
C LEU A 311 -14.78 4.67 -18.61
N ASN A 312 -14.09 4.96 -19.70
CA ASN A 312 -14.31 4.29 -20.99
C ASN A 312 -13.98 2.78 -20.91
N ARG A 313 -12.88 2.41 -20.24
CA ARG A 313 -12.51 1.01 -20.00
C ARG A 313 -13.53 0.30 -19.09
N VAL A 314 -13.98 0.96 -18.01
CA VAL A 314 -15.05 0.47 -17.13
C VAL A 314 -16.34 0.22 -17.93
N THR A 315 -16.68 1.11 -18.86
CA THR A 315 -17.84 0.95 -19.74
C THR A 315 -17.72 -0.32 -20.61
N ARG A 316 -16.53 -0.63 -21.14
CA ARG A 316 -16.31 -1.87 -21.92
C ARG A 316 -16.51 -3.11 -21.05
N VAL A 317 -15.97 -3.10 -19.84
CA VAL A 317 -16.18 -4.17 -18.85
C VAL A 317 -17.67 -4.36 -18.58
N ARG A 318 -18.38 -3.28 -18.26
CA ARG A 318 -19.83 -3.31 -18.03
C ARG A 318 -20.59 -3.92 -19.20
N LEU A 319 -20.34 -3.48 -20.43
CA LEU A 319 -20.99 -4.01 -21.64
C LEU A 319 -20.70 -5.50 -21.82
N LYS A 320 -19.46 -5.94 -21.52
CA LYS A 320 -19.10 -7.35 -21.57
C LYS A 320 -19.89 -8.18 -20.55
N LEU A 321 -20.00 -7.70 -19.31
CA LEU A 321 -20.76 -8.37 -18.24
C LEU A 321 -22.27 -8.39 -18.55
N GLN A 322 -22.82 -7.30 -19.10
CA GLN A 322 -24.21 -7.24 -19.56
C GLN A 322 -24.47 -8.27 -20.66
N HIS A 323 -23.55 -8.42 -21.61
CA HIS A 323 -23.67 -9.44 -22.66
C HIS A 323 -23.68 -10.86 -22.07
N VAL A 324 -22.86 -11.13 -21.05
CA VAL A 324 -22.88 -12.42 -20.32
C VAL A 324 -24.21 -12.63 -19.59
N SER A 325 -24.70 -11.61 -18.90
CA SER A 325 -25.95 -11.69 -18.13
C SER A 325 -27.19 -11.92 -19.01
N ASN A 326 -27.18 -11.37 -20.23
CA ASN A 326 -28.31 -11.46 -21.17
C ASN A 326 -28.19 -12.63 -22.16
N ALA A 327 -27.16 -13.48 -22.02
CA ALA A 327 -26.96 -14.63 -22.89
C ALA A 327 -28.04 -15.71 -22.65
N PRO A 328 -28.35 -16.56 -23.65
CA PRO A 328 -29.27 -17.69 -23.47
C PRO A 328 -28.82 -18.67 -22.37
N ASP A 329 -27.51 -18.87 -22.22
CA ASP A 329 -26.89 -19.60 -21.10
C ASP A 329 -25.83 -18.71 -20.40
N PRO A 330 -26.24 -17.94 -19.37
CA PRO A 330 -25.32 -17.08 -18.63
C PRO A 330 -24.23 -17.85 -17.86
N GLN A 331 -24.50 -19.09 -17.46
CA GLN A 331 -23.56 -19.88 -16.66
C GLN A 331 -22.39 -20.36 -17.52
N GLU A 332 -22.69 -20.90 -18.71
CA GLU A 332 -21.66 -21.32 -19.66
C GLU A 332 -20.79 -20.12 -20.09
N MET A 333 -21.42 -18.98 -20.36
CA MET A 333 -20.69 -17.78 -20.79
C MET A 333 -19.82 -17.19 -19.67
N THR A 334 -20.28 -17.22 -18.42
CA THR A 334 -19.47 -16.84 -17.25
C THR A 334 -18.27 -17.77 -17.07
N GLN A 335 -18.45 -19.07 -17.30
CA GLN A 335 -17.36 -20.05 -17.28
C GLN A 335 -16.33 -19.79 -18.39
N ALA A 336 -16.78 -19.50 -19.60
CA ALA A 336 -15.88 -19.18 -20.71
C ALA A 336 -15.05 -17.92 -20.43
N LEU A 337 -15.68 -16.86 -19.88
CA LEU A 337 -15.00 -15.63 -19.50
C LEU A 337 -13.96 -15.88 -18.39
N ALA A 338 -14.34 -16.59 -17.33
CA ALA A 338 -13.43 -16.97 -16.26
C ALA A 338 -12.29 -17.89 -16.75
N GLN A 339 -12.56 -18.78 -17.71
CA GLN A 339 -11.52 -19.62 -18.28
C GLN A 339 -10.50 -18.79 -19.05
N THR A 340 -10.93 -17.81 -19.85
CA THR A 340 -9.97 -16.92 -20.55
C THR A 340 -9.07 -16.17 -19.57
N VAL A 341 -9.63 -15.76 -18.42
CA VAL A 341 -8.88 -15.18 -17.31
C VAL A 341 -7.86 -16.16 -16.73
N PHE A 342 -8.27 -17.37 -16.36
CA PHE A 342 -7.37 -18.37 -15.77
C PHE A 342 -6.24 -18.78 -16.72
N GLN A 343 -6.47 -18.66 -18.02
CA GLN A 343 -5.48 -18.89 -19.08
C GLN A 343 -4.54 -17.69 -19.32
N GLY A 344 -4.72 -16.57 -18.60
CA GLY A 344 -3.88 -15.38 -18.76
C GLY A 344 -4.08 -14.68 -20.10
N LYS A 345 -5.22 -14.90 -20.77
CA LYS A 345 -5.57 -14.15 -21.96
C LYS A 345 -6.06 -12.77 -21.51
N SER A 346 -5.44 -11.72 -22.06
CA SER A 346 -5.88 -10.35 -21.81
C SER A 346 -7.35 -10.19 -22.23
N ILE A 347 -8.15 -9.68 -21.30
CA ILE A 347 -9.56 -9.36 -21.46
C ILE A 347 -9.73 -7.94 -20.96
N ASP A 348 -10.75 -7.23 -21.46
CA ASP A 348 -11.10 -5.89 -21.00
C ASP A 348 -11.06 -5.76 -19.47
N LEU A 349 -11.49 -6.79 -18.73
CA LEU A 349 -11.52 -6.80 -17.28
C LEU A 349 -10.13 -6.79 -16.61
N THR A 350 -9.17 -7.62 -17.04
CA THR A 350 -7.80 -7.65 -16.49
C THR A 350 -7.02 -6.38 -16.84
N ASP A 351 -7.23 -5.89 -18.06
CA ASP A 351 -6.56 -4.69 -18.55
C ASP A 351 -7.08 -3.44 -17.83
N THR A 352 -8.38 -3.39 -17.56
CA THR A 352 -9.01 -2.29 -16.83
C THR A 352 -8.58 -2.29 -15.37
N GLN A 353 -8.48 -3.46 -14.72
CA GLN A 353 -7.97 -3.55 -13.35
C GLN A 353 -6.51 -3.09 -13.25
N SER A 354 -5.68 -3.49 -14.22
CA SER A 354 -4.28 -3.05 -14.30
C SER A 354 -4.20 -1.54 -14.49
N TYR A 355 -5.04 -0.96 -15.36
CA TYR A 355 -5.12 0.49 -15.56
C TYR A 355 -5.58 1.22 -14.29
N GLY A 356 -6.58 0.71 -13.58
CA GLY A 356 -7.04 1.25 -12.31
C GLY A 356 -5.96 1.19 -11.22
N SER A 357 -5.17 0.13 -11.19
CA SER A 357 -4.03 0.00 -10.26
C SER A 357 -2.92 1.00 -10.57
N LEU A 358 -2.64 1.24 -11.85
CA LEU A 358 -1.69 2.27 -12.28
C LEU A 358 -2.19 3.68 -11.93
N LEU A 359 -3.48 3.95 -12.11
CA LEU A 359 -4.09 5.21 -11.67
C LEU A 359 -3.95 5.41 -10.16
N ALA A 360 -4.31 4.41 -9.37
CA ALA A 360 -4.19 4.45 -7.91
C ALA A 360 -2.74 4.71 -7.47
N ALA A 361 -1.77 4.03 -8.09
CA ALA A 361 -0.34 4.23 -7.81
C ALA A 361 0.15 5.62 -8.23
N SER A 362 -0.36 6.17 -9.33
CA SER A 362 0.03 7.50 -9.84
C SER A 362 -0.36 8.66 -8.92
N LEU A 363 -1.33 8.46 -8.03
CA LEU A 363 -1.76 9.47 -7.07
C LEU A 363 -0.78 9.65 -5.89
N GLY A 364 0.20 8.75 -5.74
CA GLY A 364 1.15 8.77 -4.64
C GLY A 364 0.63 8.08 -3.37
N ALA A 365 1.53 7.93 -2.39
CA ALA A 365 1.27 7.13 -1.19
C ALA A 365 0.13 7.69 -0.31
N GLU A 366 -0.02 9.02 -0.22
CA GLU A 366 -1.07 9.68 0.57
C GLU A 366 -2.49 9.33 0.10
N TRP A 367 -2.64 9.08 -1.20
CA TRP A 367 -3.90 8.71 -1.84
C TRP A 367 -4.06 7.20 -2.04
N GLY A 368 -3.11 6.38 -1.60
CA GLY A 368 -3.09 4.95 -1.95
C GLY A 368 -4.36 4.20 -1.58
N VAL A 369 -4.92 4.47 -0.40
CA VAL A 369 -6.18 3.84 0.06
C VAL A 369 -7.35 4.28 -0.80
N VAL A 370 -7.46 5.59 -1.05
CA VAL A 370 -8.55 6.18 -1.86
C VAL A 370 -8.48 5.69 -3.30
N GLY A 371 -7.29 5.68 -3.88
CA GLY A 371 -7.04 5.17 -5.22
C GLY A 371 -7.44 3.70 -5.35
N GLN A 372 -7.12 2.87 -4.34
CA GLN A 372 -7.55 1.48 -4.30
C GLN A 372 -9.08 1.38 -4.21
N THR A 373 -9.73 2.14 -3.33
CA THR A 373 -11.18 2.15 -3.13
C THR A 373 -11.94 2.59 -4.38
N LEU A 374 -11.48 3.64 -5.07
CA LEU A 374 -12.20 4.23 -6.20
C LEU A 374 -11.86 3.60 -7.56
N PHE A 375 -10.63 3.14 -7.76
CA PHE A 375 -10.16 2.69 -9.09
C PHE A 375 -9.89 1.19 -9.20
N VAL A 376 -9.72 0.47 -8.08
CA VAL A 376 -9.38 -0.96 -8.09
C VAL A 376 -10.52 -1.81 -7.53
N GLN A 377 -11.05 -1.47 -6.37
CA GLN A 377 -12.09 -2.23 -5.68
C GLN A 377 -13.36 -2.48 -6.52
N PRO A 378 -13.89 -1.54 -7.33
CA PRO A 378 -15.07 -1.78 -8.16
C PRO A 378 -14.85 -2.92 -9.16
N LEU A 379 -13.66 -2.95 -9.76
CA LEU A 379 -13.27 -3.96 -10.75
C LEU A 379 -12.94 -5.29 -10.08
N GLU A 380 -12.37 -5.24 -8.88
CA GLU A 380 -12.10 -6.43 -8.08
C GLU A 380 -13.41 -7.12 -7.63
N GLN A 381 -14.44 -6.35 -7.26
CA GLN A 381 -15.76 -6.92 -6.96
C GLN A 381 -16.39 -7.57 -8.20
N ALA A 382 -16.31 -6.90 -9.35
CA ALA A 382 -16.76 -7.47 -10.62
C ALA A 382 -16.06 -8.80 -10.92
N TRP A 383 -14.74 -8.81 -10.72
CA TRP A 383 -13.90 -9.99 -10.87
C TRP A 383 -14.32 -11.15 -9.96
N GLN A 384 -14.47 -10.88 -8.67
CA GLN A 384 -14.87 -11.89 -7.68
C GLN A 384 -16.20 -12.56 -8.04
N ARG A 385 -17.17 -11.78 -8.52
CA ARG A 385 -18.50 -12.28 -8.90
C ARG A 385 -18.48 -13.15 -10.16
N VAL A 386 -17.58 -12.86 -11.11
CA VAL A 386 -17.40 -13.68 -12.32
C VAL A 386 -16.63 -14.98 -12.01
N LEU A 387 -15.58 -14.93 -11.17
CA LEU A 387 -14.68 -16.07 -11.02
C LEU A 387 -15.10 -17.11 -9.99
N GLN A 388 -15.82 -16.74 -8.93
CA GLN A 388 -16.18 -17.68 -7.86
C GLN A 388 -16.95 -18.92 -8.36
N PRO A 389 -18.00 -18.79 -9.18
CA PRO A 389 -18.72 -19.96 -9.72
C PRO A 389 -17.81 -20.84 -10.59
N SER A 390 -16.91 -20.21 -11.36
CA SER A 390 -16.04 -20.91 -12.31
C SER A 390 -14.85 -21.61 -11.63
N ALA A 391 -14.43 -21.18 -10.44
CA ALA A 391 -13.43 -21.88 -9.64
C ALA A 391 -13.88 -23.31 -9.28
N ALA A 392 -15.15 -23.49 -8.95
CA ALA A 392 -15.72 -24.82 -8.72
C ALA A 392 -15.74 -25.67 -10.01
N GLY A 393 -16.02 -25.04 -11.16
CA GLY A 393 -15.90 -25.68 -12.47
C GLY A 393 -14.48 -26.16 -12.76
N LEU A 394 -13.47 -25.32 -12.50
CA LEU A 394 -12.06 -25.68 -12.70
C LEU A 394 -11.60 -26.78 -11.75
N ASN A 395 -12.04 -26.77 -10.49
CA ASN A 395 -11.80 -27.87 -9.55
C ASN A 395 -12.36 -29.20 -10.09
N LYS A 396 -13.59 -29.21 -10.63
CA LYS A 396 -14.17 -30.41 -11.26
C LYS A 396 -13.37 -30.84 -12.50
N GLN A 397 -12.89 -29.90 -13.30
CA GLN A 397 -12.07 -30.20 -14.47
C GLN A 397 -10.72 -30.82 -14.06
N TRP A 398 -10.05 -30.26 -13.05
CA TRP A 398 -8.83 -30.81 -12.46
C TRP A 398 -9.03 -32.22 -11.93
N GLN A 399 -10.13 -32.46 -11.21
CA GLN A 399 -10.45 -33.78 -10.69
C GLN A 399 -10.58 -34.81 -11.81
N ARG A 400 -11.38 -34.49 -12.84
CA ARG A 400 -11.63 -35.39 -13.97
C ARG A 400 -10.39 -35.60 -14.84
N ALA A 401 -9.63 -34.54 -15.12
CA ALA A 401 -8.52 -34.59 -16.05
C ALA A 401 -7.23 -35.16 -15.45
N ILE A 402 -7.03 -35.02 -14.14
CA ILE A 402 -5.75 -35.33 -13.49
C ILE A 402 -5.94 -36.22 -12.26
N VAL A 403 -6.77 -35.81 -11.30
CA VAL A 403 -6.82 -36.48 -9.98
C VAL A 403 -7.37 -37.90 -10.07
N SER A 404 -8.44 -38.11 -10.84
CA SER A 404 -9.05 -39.44 -11.02
C SER A 404 -8.04 -40.43 -11.62
N ASP A 405 -7.37 -40.04 -12.72
CA ASP A 405 -6.35 -40.86 -13.37
C ASP A 405 -5.15 -41.11 -12.44
N TRP A 406 -4.72 -40.09 -11.69
CA TRP A 406 -3.65 -40.22 -10.70
C TRP A 406 -4.03 -41.23 -9.60
N GLN A 407 -5.22 -41.12 -9.03
CA GLN A 407 -5.70 -42.02 -7.98
C GLN A 407 -5.80 -43.45 -8.50
N GLN A 408 -6.36 -43.66 -9.70
CA GLN A 408 -6.46 -44.97 -10.32
C GLN A 408 -5.07 -45.59 -10.59
N ALA A 409 -4.10 -44.78 -11.00
CA ALA A 409 -2.75 -45.25 -11.28
C ALA A 409 -1.95 -45.58 -10.01
N PHE A 410 -2.10 -44.79 -8.94
CA PHE A 410 -1.13 -44.76 -7.84
C PHE A 410 -1.69 -45.07 -6.44
N ALA A 411 -2.98 -44.85 -6.15
CA ALA A 411 -3.49 -44.81 -4.76
C ALA A 411 -3.27 -46.11 -3.95
N SER A 412 -3.21 -47.26 -4.61
CA SER A 412 -3.04 -48.58 -3.98
C SER A 412 -1.68 -49.22 -4.29
N ARG A 413 -0.71 -48.43 -4.76
CA ARG A 413 0.61 -48.91 -5.20
C ARG A 413 1.73 -48.24 -4.42
N TYR A 414 2.81 -48.97 -4.19
CA TYR A 414 4.04 -48.44 -3.64
C TYR A 414 4.70 -47.45 -4.62
N PRO A 415 5.21 -46.29 -4.18
CA PRO A 415 5.44 -45.85 -2.78
C PRO A 415 4.25 -45.12 -2.12
N PHE A 416 3.16 -44.87 -2.85
CA PHE A 416 2.04 -44.06 -2.36
C PHE A 416 1.22 -44.78 -1.27
N ALA A 417 1.15 -46.11 -1.34
CA ALA A 417 0.59 -46.98 -0.32
C ALA A 417 1.58 -48.11 0.04
N ILE A 418 1.51 -48.60 1.27
CA ILE A 418 2.34 -49.71 1.77
C ILE A 418 1.76 -51.03 1.25
N THR A 419 1.99 -51.34 -0.03
CA THR A 419 1.52 -52.56 -0.70
C THR A 419 2.66 -53.26 -1.45
N ALA A 420 2.43 -54.51 -1.87
CA ALA A 420 3.39 -55.26 -2.69
C ALA A 420 3.36 -54.85 -4.17
N SER A 421 2.28 -54.22 -4.64
CA SER A 421 2.20 -53.73 -6.02
C SER A 421 2.99 -52.44 -6.16
N ASP A 422 3.86 -52.39 -7.16
CA ASP A 422 4.66 -51.21 -7.48
C ASP A 422 3.91 -50.25 -8.43
N ALA A 423 4.14 -48.95 -8.26
CA ALA A 423 3.68 -47.91 -9.18
C ALA A 423 4.44 -47.99 -10.52
N SER A 424 3.75 -47.72 -11.62
CA SER A 424 4.40 -47.66 -12.93
C SER A 424 5.23 -46.38 -13.06
N LEU A 425 6.56 -46.54 -13.19
CA LEU A 425 7.46 -45.42 -13.46
C LEU A 425 7.13 -44.69 -14.77
N PRO A 426 6.90 -45.38 -15.91
CA PRO A 426 6.46 -44.71 -17.13
C PRO A 426 5.19 -43.87 -16.94
N MET A 427 4.22 -44.37 -16.18
CA MET A 427 2.98 -43.63 -15.86
C MET A 427 3.28 -42.40 -15.00
N LEU A 428 4.14 -42.53 -13.98
CA LEU A 428 4.57 -41.39 -13.16
C LEU A 428 5.21 -40.31 -14.05
N GLY A 429 6.08 -40.74 -14.97
CA GLY A 429 6.70 -39.89 -15.95
C GLY A 429 5.73 -39.12 -16.85
N GLN A 430 4.71 -39.80 -17.39
CA GLN A 430 3.67 -39.16 -18.20
C GLN A 430 2.89 -38.08 -17.42
N MET A 431 2.82 -38.18 -16.09
CA MET A 431 2.10 -37.20 -15.26
C MET A 431 2.96 -35.98 -14.93
N ILE A 432 4.23 -36.18 -14.54
CA ILE A 432 5.02 -35.14 -13.86
C ILE A 432 6.11 -34.49 -14.72
N ARG A 433 6.38 -34.97 -15.93
CA ARG A 433 7.47 -34.43 -16.78
C ARG A 433 7.36 -32.90 -16.91
N SER A 434 8.48 -32.20 -16.74
CA SER A 434 8.52 -30.74 -16.59
C SER A 434 8.19 -29.94 -17.86
N ASP A 435 8.18 -30.59 -19.02
CA ASP A 435 7.91 -30.02 -20.35
C ASP A 435 6.62 -30.58 -20.98
N SER A 436 6.27 -31.84 -20.72
CA SER A 436 5.13 -32.50 -21.38
C SER A 436 4.23 -33.31 -20.44
N GLY A 437 4.47 -33.28 -19.14
CA GLY A 437 3.65 -34.01 -18.17
C GLY A 437 2.21 -33.51 -18.20
N ARG A 438 1.25 -34.40 -17.96
CA ARG A 438 -0.18 -34.02 -17.94
C ARG A 438 -0.47 -32.90 -16.93
N ILE A 439 0.20 -32.93 -15.77
CA ILE A 439 0.05 -31.88 -14.75
C ILE A 439 0.60 -30.56 -15.29
N GLU A 440 1.84 -30.57 -15.78
CA GLU A 440 2.49 -29.38 -16.35
C GLU A 440 1.63 -28.75 -17.46
N GLN A 441 1.16 -29.55 -18.43
CA GLN A 441 0.31 -29.09 -19.52
C GLN A 441 -1.03 -28.54 -19.02
N PHE A 442 -1.63 -29.14 -17.99
CA PHE A 442 -2.85 -28.61 -17.38
C PHE A 442 -2.60 -27.24 -16.76
N LEU A 443 -1.53 -27.09 -15.97
CA LEU A 443 -1.18 -25.83 -15.32
C LEU A 443 -0.90 -24.73 -16.36
N GLN A 444 -0.07 -25.01 -17.36
CA GLN A 444 0.25 -24.06 -18.43
C GLN A 444 -0.98 -23.68 -19.27
N ARG A 445 -1.88 -24.64 -19.56
CA ARG A 445 -3.02 -24.40 -20.44
C ARG A 445 -4.21 -23.79 -19.73
N GLN A 446 -4.44 -24.10 -18.46
CA GLN A 446 -5.67 -23.71 -17.73
C GLN A 446 -5.43 -22.72 -16.61
N LEU A 447 -4.20 -22.56 -16.12
CA LEU A 447 -3.88 -21.76 -14.93
C LEU A 447 -2.74 -20.75 -15.15
N SER A 448 -2.26 -20.55 -16.39
CA SER A 448 -1.17 -19.61 -16.71
C SER A 448 -1.46 -18.15 -16.34
N GLY A 449 -2.72 -17.77 -16.19
CA GLY A 449 -3.11 -16.44 -15.72
C GLY A 449 -2.97 -16.24 -14.23
N VAL A 450 -3.07 -17.32 -13.43
CA VAL A 450 -3.07 -17.25 -11.96
C VAL A 450 -1.85 -17.91 -11.32
N LEU A 451 -1.14 -18.74 -12.07
CA LEU A 451 0.11 -19.39 -11.70
C LEU A 451 1.18 -19.04 -12.73
N ARG A 452 2.37 -18.75 -12.22
CA ARG A 452 3.57 -18.54 -13.03
C ARG A 452 4.66 -19.52 -12.60
N LYS A 453 5.46 -19.97 -13.57
CA LYS A 453 6.60 -20.85 -13.30
C LYS A 453 7.86 -20.01 -13.10
N GLU A 454 8.44 -20.10 -11.92
CA GLU A 454 9.73 -19.49 -11.56
C GLU A 454 10.78 -20.60 -11.41
N GLY A 455 11.66 -20.73 -12.39
CA GLY A 455 12.58 -21.87 -12.48
C GLY A 455 11.80 -23.18 -12.57
N SER A 456 11.89 -24.03 -11.54
CA SER A 456 11.14 -25.29 -11.45
C SER A 456 9.96 -25.25 -10.48
N ARG A 457 9.64 -24.08 -9.91
CA ARG A 457 8.51 -23.93 -8.98
C ARG A 457 7.37 -23.16 -9.61
N TRP A 458 6.17 -23.63 -9.35
CA TRP A 458 4.92 -22.93 -9.59
C TRP A 458 4.64 -22.01 -8.40
N VAL A 459 4.37 -20.74 -8.69
CA VAL A 459 4.01 -19.73 -7.69
C VAL A 459 2.72 -19.02 -8.12
N ALA A 460 1.93 -18.59 -7.15
CA ALA A 460 0.75 -17.78 -7.41
C ALA A 460 1.14 -16.40 -7.95
N ASP A 461 0.39 -15.89 -8.92
CA ASP A 461 0.55 -14.50 -9.37
C ASP A 461 -0.12 -13.56 -8.35
N PRO A 462 0.64 -12.65 -7.69
CA PRO A 462 0.12 -11.79 -6.64
C PRO A 462 -0.99 -10.85 -7.13
N ARG A 463 -1.08 -10.57 -8.44
CA ARG A 463 -2.14 -9.74 -9.03
C ARG A 463 -3.54 -10.32 -8.85
N TYR A 464 -3.65 -11.63 -8.64
CA TYR A 464 -4.93 -12.33 -8.56
C TYR A 464 -5.26 -12.88 -7.15
N GLY A 465 -4.45 -12.52 -6.14
CA GLY A 465 -4.59 -13.01 -4.78
C GLY A 465 -5.83 -12.51 -4.02
N GLN A 466 -6.50 -11.44 -4.46
CA GLN A 466 -7.54 -10.78 -3.67
C GLN A 466 -8.98 -11.29 -3.90
N GLY A 467 -9.23 -12.18 -4.86
CA GLY A 467 -10.60 -12.71 -5.13
C GLY A 467 -10.78 -14.23 -5.07
N LEU A 468 -9.68 -14.98 -5.16
CA LEU A 468 -9.65 -16.45 -5.22
C LEU A 468 -8.61 -16.97 -4.26
N ARG A 469 -9.02 -17.83 -3.33
CA ARG A 469 -8.10 -18.46 -2.38
C ARG A 469 -7.53 -19.73 -2.99
N LEU A 470 -6.29 -19.67 -3.48
CA LEU A 470 -5.57 -20.86 -3.94
C LEU A 470 -5.34 -21.81 -2.75
N ASN A 471 -5.49 -23.12 -2.97
CA ASN A 471 -5.22 -24.13 -1.97
C ASN A 471 -3.70 -24.28 -1.79
N PRO A 472 -3.13 -23.96 -0.60
CA PRO A 472 -1.69 -24.08 -0.39
C PRO A 472 -1.20 -25.53 -0.52
N GLN A 473 -2.00 -26.50 -0.08
CA GLN A 473 -1.64 -27.92 -0.22
C GLN A 473 -1.52 -28.35 -1.69
N PHE A 474 -2.35 -27.79 -2.57
CA PHE A 474 -2.25 -28.03 -4.01
C PHE A 474 -0.92 -27.49 -4.54
N LEU A 475 -0.55 -26.26 -4.17
CA LEU A 475 0.69 -25.63 -4.61
C LEU A 475 1.92 -26.40 -4.11
N ASP A 476 1.91 -26.85 -2.86
CA ASP A 476 2.97 -27.67 -2.28
C ASP A 476 3.09 -29.03 -3.00
N ALA A 477 1.96 -29.68 -3.28
CA ALA A 477 1.93 -30.96 -3.95
C ALA A 477 2.49 -30.89 -5.39
N ILE A 478 2.07 -29.89 -6.20
CA ILE A 478 2.59 -29.73 -7.56
C ILE A 478 4.08 -29.36 -7.56
N ASN A 479 4.53 -28.55 -6.60
CA ASN A 479 5.93 -28.19 -6.47
C ASN A 479 6.81 -29.36 -6.01
N GLN A 480 6.29 -30.22 -5.15
CA GLN A 480 6.96 -31.45 -4.77
C GLN A 480 7.13 -32.39 -5.99
N LEU A 481 6.10 -32.53 -6.81
CA LEU A 481 6.16 -33.33 -8.03
C LEU A 481 7.08 -32.71 -9.09
N SER A 482 7.08 -31.39 -9.25
CA SER A 482 7.97 -30.66 -10.16
C SER A 482 9.44 -30.86 -9.78
N HIS A 483 9.78 -30.70 -8.49
CA HIS A 483 11.13 -30.98 -7.99
C HIS A 483 11.52 -32.45 -8.20
N LEU A 484 10.59 -33.39 -8.01
CA LEU A 484 10.87 -34.80 -8.29
C LEU A 484 11.15 -35.03 -9.79
N ALA A 485 10.41 -34.37 -10.67
CA ALA A 485 10.64 -34.45 -12.11
C ALA A 485 12.05 -33.97 -12.47
N ASP A 486 12.51 -32.84 -11.92
CA ASP A 486 13.88 -32.35 -12.15
C ASP A 486 14.95 -33.37 -11.74
N VAL A 487 14.75 -34.05 -10.61
CA VAL A 487 15.68 -35.09 -10.11
C VAL A 487 15.67 -36.34 -11.00
N LEU A 488 14.52 -36.69 -11.57
CA LEU A 488 14.36 -37.91 -12.39
C LEU A 488 14.70 -37.72 -13.87
N TYR A 489 14.76 -36.48 -14.37
CA TYR A 489 14.84 -36.16 -15.80
C TYR A 489 16.01 -35.23 -16.16
N THR A 490 17.19 -35.48 -15.61
CA THR A 490 18.35 -34.58 -15.78
C THR A 490 18.93 -34.55 -17.20
N ASP A 491 18.86 -35.65 -17.95
CA ASP A 491 19.47 -35.82 -19.27
C ASP A 491 18.43 -36.09 -20.39
N GLY A 492 17.15 -35.82 -20.12
CA GLY A 492 16.03 -36.10 -21.01
C GLY A 492 15.52 -37.55 -20.96
N GLY A 493 16.25 -38.47 -20.32
CA GLY A 493 15.79 -39.81 -19.96
C GLY A 493 15.24 -39.85 -18.53
N MET A 494 14.39 -40.85 -18.22
CA MET A 494 14.02 -41.12 -16.83
C MET A 494 15.12 -41.95 -16.17
N GLY A 495 15.76 -41.39 -15.15
CA GLY A 495 16.70 -42.11 -14.31
C GLY A 495 17.57 -41.17 -13.49
N LEU A 496 18.27 -41.76 -12.52
CA LEU A 496 19.25 -41.09 -11.71
C LEU A 496 20.43 -42.02 -11.46
N SER A 497 21.55 -41.43 -11.08
CA SER A 497 22.69 -42.19 -10.60
C SER A 497 23.19 -41.67 -9.26
N PHE A 498 23.79 -42.57 -8.49
CA PHE A 498 24.34 -42.28 -7.19
C PHE A 498 25.51 -43.21 -6.94
N GLU A 499 26.34 -42.89 -5.95
CA GLU A 499 27.46 -43.72 -5.57
C GLU A 499 27.33 -44.17 -4.12
N LEU A 500 27.79 -45.40 -3.86
CA LEU A 500 27.90 -45.95 -2.51
C LEU A 500 29.36 -46.24 -2.20
N GLN A 501 29.72 -46.00 -0.94
CA GLN A 501 30.99 -46.39 -0.36
C GLN A 501 30.70 -47.14 0.94
N GLY A 502 30.99 -48.45 0.97
CA GLY A 502 30.91 -49.25 2.19
C GLY A 502 31.83 -48.72 3.28
N LYS A 503 31.36 -48.75 4.53
CA LYS A 503 32.13 -48.34 5.71
C LYS A 503 32.28 -49.49 6.68
N ALA A 504 33.46 -49.55 7.31
CA ALA A 504 33.71 -50.49 8.38
C ALA A 504 32.75 -50.22 9.55
N ALA A 505 32.17 -51.29 10.09
CA ALA A 505 31.30 -51.27 11.24
C ALA A 505 31.77 -52.33 12.23
N SER A 506 31.67 -52.03 13.53
CA SER A 506 32.07 -52.97 14.58
C SER A 506 31.35 -54.31 14.45
N ASN A 507 32.08 -55.41 14.59
CA ASN A 507 31.56 -56.79 14.55
C ASN A 507 30.95 -57.25 13.21
N VAL A 508 31.06 -56.45 12.15
CA VAL A 508 30.63 -56.81 10.79
C VAL A 508 31.84 -57.24 9.96
N VAL A 509 31.82 -58.48 9.48
CA VAL A 509 32.91 -59.06 8.65
C VAL A 509 32.78 -58.58 7.21
N GLN A 510 31.57 -58.66 6.65
CA GLN A 510 31.30 -58.24 5.28
C GLN A 510 29.83 -57.87 5.08
N THR A 511 29.58 -57.04 4.08
CA THR A 511 28.26 -56.69 3.56
C THR A 511 28.23 -56.91 2.05
N THR A 512 27.12 -57.43 1.55
CA THR A 512 26.86 -57.55 0.11
C THR A 512 25.55 -56.83 -0.19
N PHE A 513 25.66 -55.69 -0.87
CA PHE A 513 24.53 -54.97 -1.44
C PHE A 513 24.43 -55.30 -2.93
N ILE A 514 23.24 -55.64 -3.41
CA ILE A 514 22.98 -55.89 -4.82
C ILE A 514 21.84 -54.99 -5.26
N LEU A 515 22.04 -54.25 -6.35
CA LEU A 515 21.00 -53.44 -6.99
C LEU A 515 20.93 -53.76 -8.47
N ASN A 516 19.78 -54.23 -8.94
CA ASN A 516 19.55 -54.59 -10.34
C ASN A 516 20.62 -55.58 -10.89
N GLY A 517 21.14 -56.46 -10.03
CA GLY A 517 22.21 -57.41 -10.37
C GLY A 517 23.64 -56.86 -10.23
N GLU A 518 23.84 -55.55 -10.05
CA GLU A 518 25.15 -54.97 -9.75
C GLU A 518 25.48 -55.18 -8.28
N ARG A 519 26.61 -55.87 -8.00
CA ARG A 519 27.05 -56.21 -6.64
C ARG A 519 28.06 -55.20 -6.12
N HIS A 520 27.82 -54.67 -4.92
CA HIS A 520 28.81 -53.97 -4.09
C HIS A 520 29.12 -54.82 -2.86
N HIS A 521 30.31 -55.41 -2.86
CA HIS A 521 30.80 -56.29 -1.81
C HIS A 521 31.91 -55.62 -1.01
N TYR A 522 31.69 -55.46 0.29
CA TYR A 522 32.61 -54.80 1.22
C TYR A 522 32.92 -55.71 2.41
N PHE A 523 34.18 -56.02 2.61
CA PHE A 523 34.75 -56.93 3.61
C PHE A 523 35.89 -56.25 4.39
N ASN A 524 35.72 -54.95 4.70
CA ASN A 524 36.71 -54.12 5.42
C ASN A 524 38.02 -53.87 4.65
N GLN A 525 37.99 -53.96 3.32
CA GLN A 525 39.08 -53.52 2.46
C GLN A 525 39.12 -51.99 2.29
N ARG A 526 40.13 -51.47 1.58
CA ARG A 526 40.22 -50.04 1.26
C ARG A 526 38.94 -49.56 0.56
N GLU A 527 38.31 -48.56 1.16
CA GLU A 527 37.02 -48.02 0.73
C GLU A 527 37.10 -47.36 -0.65
N LYS A 528 36.11 -47.64 -1.50
CA LYS A 528 35.99 -47.05 -2.84
C LYS A 528 34.53 -46.67 -3.10
N TRP A 529 34.33 -45.61 -3.87
CA TRP A 529 33.02 -45.25 -4.40
C TRP A 529 32.69 -46.16 -5.58
N GLN A 530 31.49 -46.72 -5.57
CA GLN A 530 30.92 -47.48 -6.68
C GLN A 530 29.64 -46.80 -7.13
N ARG A 531 29.55 -46.52 -8.42
CA ARG A 531 28.37 -45.91 -9.06
C ARG A 531 27.29 -46.95 -9.32
N PHE A 532 26.05 -46.52 -9.13
CA PHE A 532 24.82 -47.27 -9.33
C PHE A 532 23.81 -46.44 -10.11
N ASN A 533 23.01 -47.10 -10.93
CA ASN A 533 21.95 -46.47 -11.73
C ASN A 533 20.56 -46.98 -11.32
N TRP A 534 19.59 -46.07 -11.30
CA TRP A 534 18.19 -46.40 -11.04
C TRP A 534 17.25 -45.61 -11.97
N PRO A 535 16.26 -46.24 -12.63
CA PRO A 535 16.04 -47.69 -12.69
C PRO A 535 17.12 -48.40 -13.51
N GLY A 536 17.50 -49.63 -13.13
CA GLY A 536 18.47 -50.42 -13.88
C GLY A 536 17.87 -51.08 -15.12
N ARG A 537 18.72 -51.46 -16.09
CA ARG A 537 18.33 -52.18 -17.33
C ARG A 537 18.37 -53.71 -17.20
N SER A 538 18.34 -54.23 -15.98
CA SER A 538 18.54 -55.65 -15.68
C SER A 538 17.26 -56.46 -15.79
N ASN A 539 17.40 -57.75 -16.11
CA ASN A 539 16.29 -58.72 -16.10
C ASN A 539 15.83 -59.09 -14.68
N HIS A 540 16.59 -58.69 -13.66
CA HIS A 540 16.26 -58.89 -12.24
C HIS A 540 16.26 -57.53 -11.50
N PRO A 541 15.24 -56.68 -11.70
CA PRO A 541 15.13 -55.41 -10.99
C PRO A 541 14.83 -55.65 -9.51
N GLY A 542 15.52 -54.93 -8.64
CA GLY A 542 15.38 -55.09 -7.19
C GLY A 542 16.62 -54.69 -6.42
N ALA A 543 16.50 -54.69 -5.10
CA ALA A 543 17.61 -54.46 -4.18
C ALA A 543 17.64 -55.54 -3.09
N SER A 544 18.81 -56.14 -2.85
CA SER A 544 19.01 -57.08 -1.76
C SER A 544 20.24 -56.70 -0.93
N LEU A 545 20.17 -57.05 0.35
CA LEU A 545 21.25 -56.79 1.30
C LEU A 545 21.49 -58.02 2.16
N SER A 546 22.73 -58.51 2.20
CA SER A 546 23.19 -59.51 3.15
C SER A 546 24.40 -59.02 3.94
N TRP A 547 24.60 -59.59 5.13
CA TRP A 547 25.79 -59.32 5.95
C TRP A 547 26.30 -60.61 6.60
N THR A 548 27.55 -60.58 7.03
CA THR A 548 28.17 -61.62 7.86
C THR A 548 28.79 -60.93 9.07
N SER A 549 28.61 -61.49 10.26
CA SER A 549 29.18 -60.95 11.51
C SER A 549 30.31 -61.84 12.01
N ILE A 550 31.03 -61.40 13.03
CA ILE A 550 32.04 -62.24 13.71
C ILE A 550 31.41 -63.42 14.49
N HIS A 551 30.09 -63.37 14.73
CA HIS A 551 29.37 -64.36 15.52
C HIS A 551 28.47 -65.28 14.67
N THR A 552 28.19 -64.91 13.41
CA THR A 552 27.20 -65.60 12.57
C THR A 552 27.64 -65.62 11.11
N GLY A 553 27.30 -66.69 10.40
CA GLY A 553 27.45 -66.78 8.94
C GLY A 553 26.60 -65.76 8.17
N GLU A 554 26.57 -65.88 6.84
CA GLU A 554 25.81 -64.96 5.99
C GLU A 554 24.32 -64.96 6.32
N ARG A 555 23.75 -63.77 6.51
CA ARG A 555 22.34 -63.53 6.77
C ARG A 555 21.79 -62.53 5.77
N LEU A 556 20.57 -62.79 5.29
CA LEU A 556 19.83 -61.86 4.43
C LEU A 556 19.08 -60.85 5.31
N PHE A 557 19.33 -59.56 5.09
CA PHE A 557 18.55 -58.48 5.71
C PHE A 557 17.19 -58.34 5.04
N GLY A 558 17.20 -58.32 3.71
CA GLY A 558 15.99 -58.25 2.91
C GLY A 558 16.30 -58.40 1.43
N ASP A 559 15.32 -58.91 0.71
CA ASP A 559 15.31 -58.98 -0.75
C ASP A 559 14.03 -58.30 -1.26
N PHE A 560 14.21 -57.14 -1.86
CA PHE A 560 13.14 -56.26 -2.33
C PHE A 560 13.09 -56.30 -3.84
N GLN A 561 12.20 -57.13 -4.38
CA GLN A 561 12.01 -57.31 -5.81
C GLN A 561 11.32 -56.11 -6.46
N GLY A 562 11.54 -55.94 -7.76
CA GLY A 562 10.92 -54.91 -8.58
C GLY A 562 11.70 -53.60 -8.63
N THR A 563 11.30 -52.72 -9.53
CA THR A 563 12.02 -51.46 -9.79
C THR A 563 12.08 -50.56 -8.55
N TRP A 564 11.09 -50.65 -7.65
CA TRP A 564 11.06 -49.87 -6.42
C TRP A 564 11.81 -50.51 -5.25
N GLY A 565 12.47 -51.66 -5.46
CA GLY A 565 13.20 -52.38 -4.43
C GLY A 565 14.24 -51.53 -3.69
N LEU A 566 14.97 -50.68 -4.42
CA LEU A 566 15.90 -49.72 -3.82
C LEU A 566 15.20 -48.79 -2.82
N ILE A 567 14.05 -48.24 -3.21
CA ILE A 567 13.32 -47.29 -2.38
C ILE A 567 12.76 -47.98 -1.14
N ARG A 568 12.34 -49.25 -1.24
CA ARG A 568 11.91 -50.07 -0.09
C ARG A 568 13.06 -50.34 0.87
N LEU A 569 14.27 -50.58 0.35
CA LEU A 569 15.46 -50.71 1.19
C LEU A 569 15.83 -49.38 1.87
N LEU A 570 15.79 -48.26 1.13
CA LEU A 570 16.05 -46.93 1.68
C LEU A 570 15.00 -46.52 2.73
N GLU A 571 13.76 -46.98 2.62
CA GLU A 571 12.74 -46.77 3.66
C GLU A 571 13.14 -47.41 5.00
N LYS A 572 13.94 -48.49 4.97
CA LYS A 572 14.44 -49.17 6.18
C LYS A 572 15.74 -48.57 6.71
N SER A 573 16.30 -47.55 6.07
CA SER A 573 17.57 -46.94 6.48
C SER A 573 17.38 -45.64 7.24
N GLN A 574 18.31 -45.37 8.16
CA GLN A 574 18.50 -44.08 8.79
C GLN A 574 19.47 -43.28 7.94
N ILE A 575 19.01 -42.16 7.40
CA ILE A 575 19.77 -41.31 6.49
C ILE A 575 20.05 -39.99 7.21
N THR A 576 21.32 -39.62 7.27
CA THR A 576 21.78 -38.38 7.90
C THR A 576 22.71 -37.63 6.95
N PRO A 577 22.52 -36.31 6.73
CA PRO A 577 23.42 -35.54 5.86
C PRO A 577 24.84 -35.51 6.47
N LEU A 578 25.85 -35.58 5.61
CA LEU A 578 27.27 -35.50 5.98
C LEU A 578 27.90 -34.15 5.62
N ASP A 579 27.21 -33.35 4.80
CA ASP A 579 27.61 -32.00 4.44
C ASP A 579 26.42 -31.06 4.36
N ASP A 580 26.70 -29.76 4.47
CA ASP A 580 25.70 -28.69 4.33
C ASP A 580 25.18 -28.55 2.88
N ALA A 581 25.85 -29.22 1.92
CA ALA A 581 25.50 -29.21 0.51
C ALA A 581 24.46 -30.28 0.14
N ASP A 582 23.99 -31.09 1.10
CA ASP A 582 23.01 -32.17 0.89
C ASP A 582 23.36 -33.09 -0.29
N SER A 583 24.65 -33.36 -0.48
CA SER A 583 25.18 -34.17 -1.60
C SER A 583 25.78 -35.49 -1.13
N ARG A 584 26.15 -35.56 0.17
CA ARG A 584 26.66 -36.77 0.81
C ARG A 584 25.86 -37.10 2.05
N TYR A 585 25.55 -38.37 2.21
CA TYR A 585 24.69 -38.88 3.25
C TYR A 585 25.31 -40.11 3.89
N ARG A 586 25.17 -40.22 5.20
CA ARG A 586 25.43 -41.45 5.93
C ARG A 586 24.14 -42.25 5.99
N MET A 587 24.18 -43.44 5.42
CA MET A 587 23.10 -44.41 5.40
C MET A 587 23.42 -45.55 6.36
N ILE A 588 22.57 -45.76 7.36
CA ILE A 588 22.69 -46.84 8.34
C ILE A 588 21.46 -47.73 8.24
N ILE A 589 21.66 -49.03 8.10
CA ILE A 589 20.61 -50.04 8.23
C ILE A 589 20.89 -50.85 9.49
N LYS A 590 19.93 -50.86 10.42
CA LYS A 590 20.01 -51.69 11.63
C LYS A 590 19.66 -53.13 11.29
N ALA A 591 20.65 -54.01 11.35
CA ALA A 591 20.44 -55.44 11.18
C ALA A 591 19.63 -56.04 12.35
N PRO A 592 18.90 -57.15 12.14
CA PRO A 592 18.15 -57.85 13.19
C PRO A 592 18.94 -58.25 14.44
N ASP A 593 20.25 -58.41 14.32
CA ASP A 593 21.17 -58.70 15.44
C ASP A 593 21.68 -57.44 16.15
N GLY A 594 21.17 -56.25 15.79
CA GLY A 594 21.49 -54.97 16.39
C GLY A 594 22.73 -54.29 15.80
N LEU A 595 23.38 -54.89 14.80
CA LEU A 595 24.55 -54.31 14.13
C LEU A 595 24.16 -53.20 13.14
N ASP A 596 24.95 -52.13 13.09
CA ASP A 596 24.74 -51.02 12.17
C ASP A 596 25.50 -51.26 10.86
N LEU A 597 24.78 -51.60 9.79
CA LEU A 597 25.35 -51.73 8.45
C LEU A 597 25.45 -50.33 7.81
N THR A 598 26.66 -49.86 7.53
CA THR A 598 26.93 -48.45 7.23
C THR A 598 27.50 -48.23 5.83
N TRP A 599 26.95 -47.25 5.12
CA TRP A 599 27.46 -46.73 3.85
C TRP A 599 27.49 -45.21 3.87
N TYR A 600 28.42 -44.63 3.11
CA TYR A 600 28.27 -43.27 2.62
C TYR A 600 27.65 -43.32 1.23
N LEU A 601 26.63 -42.49 1.01
CA LEU A 601 25.91 -42.33 -0.24
C LEU A 601 26.20 -40.93 -0.78
N ARG A 602 26.54 -40.84 -2.06
CA ARG A 602 26.77 -39.58 -2.77
C ARG A 602 25.79 -39.46 -3.94
N THR A 603 25.13 -38.32 -4.06
CA THR A 603 24.16 -38.03 -5.13
C THR A 603 24.73 -37.05 -6.14
N GLU A 604 24.30 -37.16 -7.40
CA GLU A 604 24.69 -36.20 -8.44
C GLU A 604 23.81 -34.94 -8.42
N LEU A 605 22.51 -35.09 -8.12
CA LEU A 605 21.55 -33.99 -8.05
C LEU A 605 20.59 -34.16 -6.87
N GLY A 606 20.48 -33.10 -6.06
CA GLY A 606 19.61 -33.07 -4.88
C GLY A 606 19.76 -34.30 -3.98
N ALA A 607 18.64 -34.79 -3.44
CA ALA A 607 18.61 -35.99 -2.61
C ALA A 607 18.69 -37.31 -3.42
N GLY A 608 18.93 -37.28 -4.73
CA GLY A 608 19.01 -38.48 -5.59
C GLY A 608 17.85 -39.47 -5.36
N PRO A 609 18.10 -40.77 -5.13
CA PRO A 609 17.04 -41.76 -4.94
C PRO A 609 16.18 -41.49 -3.69
N MET A 610 16.66 -40.72 -2.72
CA MET A 610 15.90 -40.40 -1.51
C MET A 610 14.79 -39.39 -1.77
N ALA A 611 14.84 -38.64 -2.87
CA ALA A 611 13.75 -37.75 -3.27
C ALA A 611 12.42 -38.52 -3.45
N LEU A 612 12.49 -39.79 -3.87
CA LEU A 612 11.34 -40.67 -4.06
C LEU A 612 10.69 -41.10 -2.75
N LEU A 613 11.40 -41.05 -1.62
CA LEU A 613 10.80 -41.33 -0.31
C LEU A 613 9.73 -40.30 0.07
N LYS A 614 9.79 -39.09 -0.50
CA LYS A 614 8.76 -38.06 -0.30
C LYS A 614 7.41 -38.42 -0.94
N LEU A 615 7.37 -39.40 -1.85
CA LEU A 615 6.10 -39.91 -2.41
C LEU A 615 5.32 -40.79 -1.43
N ARG A 616 5.93 -41.19 -0.31
CA ARG A 616 5.22 -41.93 0.74
C ARG A 616 4.13 -41.05 1.35
N ASN A 617 2.92 -41.60 1.42
CA ASN A 617 1.72 -40.89 1.88
C ASN A 617 1.40 -39.62 1.05
N PHE A 618 1.98 -39.48 -0.14
CA PHE A 618 1.66 -38.36 -1.01
C PHE A 618 0.24 -38.51 -1.54
N THR A 619 -0.58 -37.48 -1.35
CA THR A 619 -1.92 -37.39 -1.91
C THR A 619 -2.02 -36.15 -2.79
N LEU A 620 -2.47 -36.32 -4.03
CA LEU A 620 -2.71 -35.19 -4.93
C LEU A 620 -4.02 -34.50 -4.52
N PRO A 621 -4.00 -33.20 -4.14
CA PRO A 621 -5.21 -32.51 -3.69
C PRO A 621 -6.27 -32.42 -4.78
N SER A 622 -7.54 -32.57 -4.40
CA SER A 622 -8.68 -32.56 -5.32
C SER A 622 -9.17 -31.15 -5.69
N GLN A 623 -8.67 -30.11 -5.01
CA GLN A 623 -9.10 -28.72 -5.18
C GLN A 623 -7.89 -27.81 -5.43
N ILE A 624 -7.97 -27.02 -6.49
CA ILE A 624 -7.04 -25.94 -6.82
C ILE A 624 -7.39 -24.70 -6.00
N PHE A 625 -8.68 -24.35 -5.96
CA PHE A 625 -9.20 -23.20 -5.23
C PHE A 625 -10.10 -23.63 -4.07
N LEU A 626 -10.00 -22.95 -2.94
CA LEU A 626 -10.86 -23.12 -1.77
C LEU A 626 -12.11 -22.24 -1.91
N SER A 627 -13.28 -22.82 -1.65
CA SER A 627 -14.53 -22.05 -1.51
C SER A 627 -14.51 -21.25 -0.20
N LYS A 628 -15.00 -20.00 -0.20
CA LYS A 628 -15.27 -19.25 1.05
C LYS A 628 -16.26 -20.07 1.88
N GLY A 629 -15.79 -20.70 2.95
CA GLY A 629 -16.61 -21.54 3.83
C GLY A 629 -15.99 -22.85 4.34
N MET A 630 -14.73 -23.16 4.00
CA MET A 630 -13.95 -24.23 4.64
C MET A 630 -12.56 -23.76 5.06
#